data_AF-A0A0Q6TM58-F1
#
_entry.id   AF-A0A0Q6TM58-F1
#
_cell.length_a   1.000
_cell.length_b   1.000
_cell.length_c   1.000
_cell.angle_alpha   90.00
_cell.angle_beta   90.00
_cell.angle_gamma   90.00
#
_symmetry.space_group_name_H-M   'P 1'
#
loop_
_entity.id
_entity.type
_entity.pdbx_description
1 polymer ?
#
loop_
_entity_poly.entity_id
_entity_poly.type
_entity_poly.pdbx_seq_one_letter_code
_entity_poly.pdbx_strand_id
1 'polypeptide(L)'
;MLEAQKSRVERGELSKMAHDNDIYMLNKRILAEFGAMELASISFAALQDFVGKIGVDLAPSSIQRHLGIVYKVMGYALHRQLLLTLPNFPTIKKKDEPRGWFPDAQYRALIARATELVAISLLLLNVAIV
;
A
#
# COMPACT_ATOMS: atom_id res chain seq x y z
N MET A 1 -10.37 -8.54 10.58
CA MET A 1 -8.96 -8.33 10.19
C MET A 1 -8.51 -6.92 10.53
N LEU A 2 -9.19 -5.87 10.04
CA LEU A 2 -8.81 -4.47 10.28
C LEU A 2 -8.82 -4.06 11.76
N GLU A 3 -9.82 -4.45 12.55
CA GLU A 3 -9.82 -4.18 14.00
C GLU A 3 -8.61 -4.79 14.72
N ALA A 4 -8.21 -6.00 14.35
CA ALA A 4 -7.00 -6.61 14.91
C ALA A 4 -5.71 -5.86 14.49
N GLN A 5 -5.69 -5.26 13.30
CA GLN A 5 -4.59 -4.35 12.92
C GLN A 5 -4.63 -3.04 13.71
N LYS A 6 -5.81 -2.47 13.95
CA LYS A 6 -5.98 -1.25 14.74
C LYS A 6 -5.41 -1.40 16.15
N SER A 7 -5.66 -2.52 16.82
CA SER A 7 -5.03 -2.80 18.12
C SER A 7 -3.50 -2.89 18.06
N ARG A 8 -2.92 -3.29 16.93
CA ARG A 8 -1.46 -3.26 16.73
C ARG A 8 -0.94 -1.84 16.56
N VAL A 9 -1.72 -0.95 15.95
CA VAL A 9 -1.40 0.48 15.86
C VAL A 9 -1.39 1.10 17.26
N GLU A 10 -2.40 0.80 18.08
CA GLU A 10 -2.50 1.28 19.47
C GLU A 10 -1.31 0.84 20.33
N ARG A 11 -0.73 -0.34 20.06
CA ARG A 11 0.49 -0.84 20.73
C ARG A 11 1.80 -0.35 20.10
N GLY A 12 1.76 0.44 19.03
CA GLY A 12 2.95 0.93 18.33
C GLY A 12 3.67 -0.12 17.45
N GLU A 13 3.05 -1.28 17.22
CA GLU A 13 3.62 -2.38 16.40
C GLU A 13 3.36 -2.21 14.89
N LEU A 14 2.45 -1.29 14.54
CA LEU A 14 2.08 -0.98 13.17
C LEU A 14 1.87 0.53 13.04
N SER A 15 2.40 1.16 12.00
CA SER A 15 2.13 2.58 11.78
C SER A 15 0.68 2.80 11.37
N LYS A 16 0.09 3.92 11.80
CA LYS A 16 -1.26 4.35 11.36
C LYS A 16 -1.33 4.40 9.83
N MET A 17 -0.31 4.94 9.18
CA MET A 17 -0.23 5.02 7.72
C MET A 17 -0.28 3.63 7.05
N ALA A 18 0.38 2.61 7.61
CA ALA A 18 0.31 1.26 7.07
C ALA A 18 -1.12 0.68 7.18
N HIS A 19 -1.78 0.90 8.31
CA HIS A 19 -3.17 0.49 8.51
C HIS A 19 -4.14 1.21 7.55
N ASP A 20 -4.04 2.53 7.43
CA ASP A 20 -4.85 3.32 6.50
C ASP A 20 -4.63 2.88 5.04
N ASN A 21 -3.39 2.59 4.67
CA ASN A 21 -3.04 2.09 3.35
C ASN A 21 -3.60 0.68 3.08
N ASP A 22 -3.72 -0.17 4.11
CA ASP A 22 -4.36 -1.48 4.01
C ASP A 22 -5.88 -1.33 3.83
N ILE A 23 -6.53 -0.43 4.60
CA ILE A 23 -7.95 -0.07 4.44
C ILE A 23 -8.24 0.42 3.02
N TYR A 24 -7.42 1.36 2.53
CA TYR A 24 -7.57 1.92 1.20
C TYR A 24 -7.54 0.85 0.11
N MET A 25 -6.53 -0.04 0.13
CA MET A 25 -6.42 -1.10 -0.88
C MET A 25 -7.56 -2.11 -0.79
N LEU A 26 -7.98 -2.45 0.43
CA LEU A 26 -9.10 -3.34 0.67
C LEU A 26 -10.37 -2.78 0.02
N ASN A 27 -10.72 -1.53 0.34
CA ASN A 27 -11.95 -0.89 -0.15
C ASN A 27 -11.88 -0.55 -1.65
N LYS A 28 -10.72 -0.12 -2.15
CA LYS A 28 -10.60 0.41 -3.52
C LYS A 28 -10.73 -0.66 -4.59
N ARG A 29 -10.19 -1.86 -4.36
CA ARG A 29 -10.12 -2.91 -5.40
C ARG A 29 -10.48 -4.31 -4.90
N ILE A 30 -10.06 -4.68 -3.69
CA ILE A 30 -10.20 -6.07 -3.22
C ILE A 30 -11.64 -6.43 -2.93
N LEU A 31 -12.39 -5.58 -2.22
CA LEU A 31 -13.80 -5.83 -1.91
C LEU A 31 -14.68 -5.75 -3.16
N ALA A 32 -14.33 -4.93 -4.14
CA ALA A 32 -15.05 -4.87 -5.41
C ALA A 32 -14.97 -6.19 -6.18
N GLU A 33 -13.85 -6.91 -6.08
CA GLU A 33 -13.65 -8.20 -6.74
C GLU A 33 -14.19 -9.37 -5.90
N PHE A 34 -13.81 -9.46 -4.63
CA PHE A 34 -14.02 -10.64 -3.80
C PHE A 34 -15.09 -10.46 -2.72
N GLY A 35 -15.63 -9.26 -2.51
CA GLY A 35 -16.50 -8.97 -1.37
C GLY A 35 -17.82 -9.73 -1.36
N ALA A 36 -18.30 -10.16 -2.53
CA ALA A 36 -19.49 -10.99 -2.68
C ALA A 36 -19.17 -12.49 -2.84
N MET A 37 -17.89 -12.87 -2.88
CA MET A 37 -17.47 -14.26 -3.01
C MET A 37 -17.32 -14.92 -1.65
N GLU A 38 -17.71 -16.19 -1.57
CA GLU A 38 -17.37 -17.03 -0.43
C GLU A 38 -15.84 -17.19 -0.34
N LEU A 39 -15.26 -16.99 0.84
CA LEU A 39 -13.80 -17.04 1.01
C LEU A 39 -13.20 -18.37 0.54
N ALA A 40 -13.92 -19.48 0.74
CA ALA A 40 -13.48 -20.81 0.32
C ALA A 40 -13.49 -21.01 -1.20
N SER A 41 -14.19 -20.15 -1.95
CA SER A 41 -14.24 -20.17 -3.42
C SER A 41 -13.10 -19.39 -4.09
N ILE A 42 -12.35 -18.58 -3.31
CA ILE A 42 -11.21 -17.81 -3.82
C ILE A 42 -10.08 -18.79 -4.15
N SER A 43 -9.99 -19.17 -5.42
CA SER A 43 -9.00 -20.09 -5.94
C SER A 43 -7.77 -19.37 -6.50
N PHE A 44 -6.74 -20.14 -6.84
CA PHE A 44 -5.59 -19.60 -7.58
C PHE A 44 -6.00 -18.91 -8.89
N ALA A 45 -6.97 -19.48 -9.62
CA ALA A 45 -7.48 -18.90 -10.85
C ALA A 45 -8.15 -17.54 -10.60
N ALA A 46 -9.00 -17.43 -9.58
CA ALA A 46 -9.63 -16.16 -9.21
C ALA A 46 -8.59 -15.09 -8.82
N LEU A 47 -7.53 -15.48 -8.10
CA LEU A 47 -6.42 -14.59 -7.77
C LEU A 47 -5.64 -14.16 -9.02
N GLN A 48 -5.45 -15.05 -9.99
CA GLN A 48 -4.76 -14.74 -11.23
C GLN A 48 -5.59 -13.82 -12.14
N ASP A 49 -6.90 -14.01 -12.20
CA ASP A 49 -7.83 -13.11 -12.89
C ASP A 49 -7.81 -11.71 -12.27
N PHE A 50 -7.82 -11.63 -10.93
CA PHE A 50 -7.68 -10.36 -10.23
C PHE A 50 -6.35 -9.67 -10.55
N VAL A 51 -5.24 -10.41 -10.57
CA VAL A 51 -3.93 -9.88 -11.00
C VAL A 51 -3.99 -9.34 -12.42
N GLY A 52 -4.64 -10.04 -13.34
CA GLY A 52 -4.84 -9.58 -14.71
C GLY A 52 -5.59 -8.25 -14.77
N LYS A 53 -6.68 -8.12 -14.00
CA LYS A 53 -7.48 -6.89 -13.92
C LYS A 53 -6.70 -5.70 -13.36
N ILE A 54 -6.00 -5.87 -12.24
CA ILE A 54 -5.28 -4.76 -11.60
C ILE A 54 -3.92 -4.46 -12.24
N GLY A 55 -3.35 -5.42 -12.97
CA GLY A 55 -2.06 -5.29 -13.63
C GLY A 55 -2.06 -4.35 -14.82
N VAL A 56 -3.23 -3.92 -15.31
CA VAL A 56 -3.36 -2.91 -16.36
C VAL A 56 -2.85 -1.55 -15.90
N ASP A 57 -3.09 -1.19 -14.63
CA ASP A 57 -2.81 0.16 -14.11
C ASP A 57 -1.72 0.20 -13.04
N LEU A 58 -1.34 -0.96 -12.48
CA LEU A 58 -0.49 -1.02 -11.29
C LEU A 58 0.88 -1.62 -11.57
N ALA A 59 1.91 -1.01 -11.00
CA ALA A 59 3.26 -1.56 -10.98
C ALA A 59 3.30 -2.92 -10.23
N PRO A 60 4.25 -3.82 -10.56
CA PRO A 60 4.37 -5.14 -9.94
C PRO A 60 4.38 -5.14 -8.40
N SER A 61 5.05 -4.16 -7.78
CA SER A 61 5.11 -4.01 -6.32
C SER A 61 3.73 -3.69 -5.72
N SER A 62 2.93 -2.87 -6.40
CA SER A 62 1.57 -2.55 -6.02
C SER A 62 0.64 -3.75 -6.14
N ILE A 63 0.75 -4.54 -7.22
CA ILE A 63 0.01 -5.80 -7.39
C ILE A 63 0.34 -6.76 -6.24
N GLN A 64 1.62 -6.95 -5.95
CA GLN A 64 2.06 -7.81 -4.86
C GLN A 64 1.54 -7.33 -3.50
N ARG A 65 1.47 -6.01 -3.27
CA ARG A 65 0.87 -5.46 -2.05
C ARG A 65 -0.62 -5.77 -1.94
N HIS A 66 -1.39 -5.68 -3.03
CA HIS A 66 -2.81 -6.06 -3.03
C HIS A 66 -3.00 -7.54 -2.70
N LEU A 67 -2.23 -8.44 -3.34
CA LEU A 67 -2.24 -9.87 -3.01
C LEU A 67 -1.87 -10.13 -1.55
N GLY A 68 -0.92 -9.37 -1.00
CA GLY A 68 -0.57 -9.43 0.42
C GLY A 68 -1.75 -9.09 1.34
N ILE A 69 -2.62 -8.15 0.96
CA ILE A 69 -3.84 -7.84 1.73
C ILE A 69 -4.86 -8.97 1.62
N VAL A 70 -5.05 -9.55 0.43
CA VAL A 70 -5.92 -10.72 0.26
C VAL A 70 -5.44 -11.87 1.15
N TYR A 71 -4.13 -12.15 1.15
CA TYR A 71 -3.53 -13.16 2.01
C TYR A 71 -3.77 -12.86 3.50
N LYS A 72 -3.65 -11.60 3.95
CA LYS A 72 -3.96 -11.22 5.34
C LYS A 72 -5.42 -11.46 5.70
N VAL A 73 -6.36 -11.16 4.79
CA VAL A 73 -7.80 -11.41 5.01
C VAL A 73 -8.07 -12.90 5.15
N MET A 74 -7.59 -13.70 4.20
CA MET A 74 -7.79 -15.16 4.22
C MET A 74 -7.06 -15.81 5.41
N GLY A 75 -5.83 -15.39 5.73
CA GLY A 75 -5.10 -15.86 6.91
C GLY A 75 -5.83 -15.51 8.21
N TYR A 76 -6.42 -14.32 8.32
CA TYR A 76 -7.25 -13.95 9.46
C TYR A 76 -8.49 -14.86 9.62
N ALA A 77 -9.09 -15.29 8.51
CA ALA A 77 -10.20 -16.24 8.48
C ALA A 77 -9.75 -17.66 8.85
N LEU A 78 -8.61 -18.13 8.32
CA LEU A 78 -8.01 -19.40 8.67
C LEU A 78 -7.73 -19.51 10.18
N HIS A 79 -7.11 -18.49 10.78
CA HIS A 79 -6.84 -18.47 12.22
C HIS A 79 -8.11 -18.45 13.09
N ARG A 80 -9.28 -18.17 12.50
CA ARG A 80 -10.60 -18.23 13.13
C ARG A 80 -11.40 -19.47 12.75
N GLN A 81 -10.76 -20.43 12.07
CA GLN A 81 -11.39 -21.67 11.62
C GLN A 81 -12.58 -21.45 10.66
N LEU A 82 -12.61 -20.28 9.99
CA LEU A 82 -13.57 -19.98 8.92
C LEU A 82 -13.12 -20.52 7.56
N LEU A 83 -11.84 -20.89 7.47
CA LEU A 83 -11.23 -21.60 6.35
C LEU A 83 -10.44 -22.78 6.90
N LEU A 84 -10.29 -23.83 6.08
CA LEU A 84 -9.46 -25.00 6.40
C LEU A 84 -8.06 -24.87 5.82
N THR A 85 -7.94 -24.25 4.65
CA THR A 85 -6.68 -24.09 3.91
C THR A 85 -6.65 -22.75 3.19
N LEU A 86 -5.46 -22.33 2.78
CA LEU A 86 -5.28 -21.19 1.86
C LEU A 86 -5.00 -21.73 0.46
N PRO A 87 -5.50 -21.07 -0.60
CA PRO A 87 -5.11 -21.38 -1.96
C PRO A 87 -3.63 -21.04 -2.17
N ASN A 88 -3.04 -21.60 -3.22
CA ASN A 88 -1.79 -21.06 -3.75
C ASN A 88 -2.01 -19.63 -4.24
N PHE A 89 -1.01 -18.77 -4.08
CA PHE A 89 -1.03 -17.39 -4.56
C PHE A 89 -0.16 -17.24 -5.81
N PRO A 90 -0.58 -16.42 -6.79
CA PRO A 90 0.25 -16.12 -7.95
C PRO A 90 1.51 -15.36 -7.54
N THR A 91 2.63 -15.72 -8.17
CA THR A 91 3.92 -15.03 -7.96
C THR A 91 4.07 -13.92 -8.98
N ILE A 92 4.25 -12.69 -8.51
CA ILE A 92 4.47 -11.52 -9.37
C ILE A 92 5.97 -11.36 -9.60
N LYS A 93 6.40 -11.39 -10.87
CA LYS A 93 7.80 -11.12 -11.22
C LYS A 93 8.14 -9.68 -10.82
N LYS A 94 9.18 -9.53 -10.00
CA LYS A 94 9.73 -8.22 -9.68
C LYS A 94 10.40 -7.64 -10.91
N LYS A 95 10.06 -6.40 -11.23
CA LYS A 95 10.83 -5.56 -12.14
C LYS A 95 11.49 -4.51 -11.27
N ASP A 96 12.80 -4.63 -11.08
CA ASP A 96 13.55 -3.62 -10.33
C ASP A 96 13.75 -2.41 -11.25
N GLU A 97 13.04 -1.33 -10.91
CA GLU A 97 13.30 0.00 -11.44
C GLU A 97 14.01 0.78 -10.34
N PRO A 98 15.36 0.81 -10.33
CA PRO A 98 16.09 1.54 -9.32
C PRO A 98 15.70 3.00 -9.39
N ARG A 99 15.29 3.57 -8.24
CA ARG A 99 15.06 5.00 -8.14
C ARG A 99 16.36 5.72 -8.45
N GLY A 100 16.30 6.66 -9.39
CA GLY A 100 17.45 7.52 -9.71
C GLY A 100 17.93 8.24 -8.45
N TRP A 101 19.25 8.33 -8.28
CA TRP A 101 19.87 9.15 -7.24
C TRP A 101 20.16 10.54 -7.79
N PHE A 102 20.10 11.58 -6.95
CA PHE A 102 20.49 12.94 -7.33
C PHE A 102 22.02 13.05 -7.46
N PRO A 103 22.59 13.34 -8.64
CA PRO A 103 23.99 13.73 -8.75
C PRO A 103 24.27 14.98 -7.90
N ASP A 104 25.53 15.18 -7.51
CA ASP A 104 25.95 16.29 -6.62
C ASP A 104 25.41 17.66 -7.06
N ALA A 105 25.47 17.97 -8.37
CA ALA A 105 24.93 19.21 -8.92
C ALA A 105 23.42 19.37 -8.70
N GLN A 106 22.64 18.30 -8.90
CA GLN A 106 21.19 18.34 -8.67
C GLN A 106 20.87 18.42 -7.18
N TYR A 107 21.67 17.77 -6.33
CA TYR A 107 21.52 17.84 -4.88
C TYR A 107 21.79 19.26 -4.35
N ARG A 108 22.86 19.92 -4.81
CA ARG A 108 23.14 21.33 -4.48
C ARG A 108 22.03 22.26 -4.97
N ALA A 109 21.54 22.05 -6.19
CA ALA A 109 20.42 22.82 -6.72
C ALA A 109 19.14 22.64 -5.87
N LEU A 110 18.86 21.42 -5.42
CA LEU A 110 17.75 21.12 -4.52
C LEU A 110 17.89 21.87 -3.19
N ILE A 111 19.07 21.85 -2.58
CA ILE A 111 19.34 22.58 -1.34
C ILE A 111 19.14 24.09 -1.55
N ALA A 112 19.75 24.66 -2.59
CA ALA A 112 19.64 26.09 -2.87
C ALA A 112 18.18 26.54 -3.01
N ARG A 113 17.37 25.77 -3.76
CA ARG A 113 15.94 26.06 -3.92
C ARG A 113 15.13 25.86 -2.65
N ALA A 114 15.44 24.83 -1.85
CA ALA A 114 14.79 24.64 -0.56
C ALA A 114 15.06 25.83 0.38
N THR A 115 16.31 26.31 0.44
CA THR A 115 16.70 27.47 1.26
C THR A 115 16.00 28.75 0.79
N GLU A 116 15.95 28.99 -0.52
CA GLU A 116 15.26 30.15 -1.10
C GLU A 116 13.76 30.15 -0.77
N LEU A 117 13.08 29.03 -0.91
CA LEU A 117 11.65 28.91 -0.60
C LEU A 117 11.35 29.17 0.88
N VAL A 118 12.21 28.70 1.79
CA VAL A 118 12.08 28.97 3.23
C VAL A 118 12.29 30.46 3.52
N ALA A 119 13.29 31.10 2.90
CA ALA A 119 13.55 32.53 3.07
C ALA A 119 12.37 33.39 2.57
N ILE A 120 11.80 33.05 1.41
CA ILE A 120 10.60 33.72 0.87
C ILE A 120 9.41 33.53 1.82
N SER A 121 9.19 32.31 2.32
CA SER A 121 8.10 32.02 3.26
C SER A 121 8.21 32.84 4.55
N LEU A 122 9.43 33.01 5.09
CA LEU A 122 9.68 33.82 6.29
C LEU A 122 9.45 35.32 6.03
N LEU A 123 9.84 35.82 4.87
CA LEU A 123 9.60 37.21 4.46
C LEU A 123 8.11 37.53 4.36
N LEU A 124 7.31 36.63 3.76
CA LEU A 124 5.86 36.81 3.64
C LEU A 124 5.15 36.77 5.01
N LEU A 125 5.61 35.92 5.94
CA LEU A 125 5.10 35.88 7.31
C LEU A 125 5.40 37.16 8.10
N ASN A 126 6.60 37.74 7.92
CA ASN A 126 6.96 38.98 8.60
C ASN A 126 6.23 40.21 8.05
N VAL A 127 5.85 40.21 6.77
CA VAL A 127 5.04 41.30 6.16
C VAL A 127 3.57 41.23 6.58
N ALA A 128 3.05 40.05 6.95
CA ALA A 128 1.66 39.88 7.38
C ALA A 128 1.39 40.24 8.86
N ILE A 129 2.44 40.56 9.65
CA ILE A 129 2.35 40.87 11.09
C ILE A 129 2.48 42.39 11.36
N VAL A 130 2.62 43.22 10.33
CA VAL A 130 2.66 44.69 10.40
C VAL A 130 1.40 45.29 9.80
#